data_AF-A0A6C0APT0-F1
#
_entry.id   AF-A0A6C0APT0-F1
#
_cell.length_a   1.000
_cell.length_b   1.000
_cell.length_c   1.000
_cell.angle_alpha   90.00
_cell.angle_beta   90.00
_cell.angle_gamma   90.00
#
_symmetry.space_group_name_H-M   'P 1'
#
loop_
_entity.id
_entity.type
_entity.pdbx_description
1 polymer ?
#
loop_
_entity_poly.entity_id
_entity_poly.type
_entity_poly.pdbx_seq_one_letter_code
_entity_poly.pdbx_strand_id
1 'polypeptide(L)' 'MGVFNDAKKKPAVRAGYGTRKKAQNTVRRLHSVTRSKARQVAQTMYYRAKYHKYQTPGMRNAMKVYEDYLKTSKK' A
#
# COMPACT_ATOMS: atom_id res chain seq x y z
N MET A 1 -18.25 -1.05 5.36
CA MET A 1 -17.18 -0.03 5.46
C MET A 1 -17.00 0.63 4.10
N GLY A 2 -17.65 1.78 3.87
CA GLY A 2 -17.39 2.61 2.69
C GLY A 2 -16.20 3.53 2.97
N VAL A 3 -15.15 3.46 2.17
CA VAL A 3 -14.08 4.47 2.19
C VAL A 3 -14.62 5.71 1.51
N PHE A 4 -15.23 6.62 2.27
CA PHE A 4 -15.57 7.96 1.79
C PHE A 4 -14.26 8.67 1.43
N ASN A 5 -13.93 8.66 0.14
CA ASN A 5 -12.79 9.39 -0.39
C ASN A 5 -13.24 10.83 -0.61
N ASP A 6 -13.17 11.65 0.44
CA ASP A 6 -13.31 13.10 0.32
C ASP A 6 -12.24 13.62 -0.66
N ALA A 7 -12.63 13.90 -1.90
CA ALA A 7 -11.71 14.38 -2.94
C ALA A 7 -10.99 15.69 -2.55
N LYS A 8 -11.56 16.45 -1.60
CA LYS A 8 -10.98 17.71 -1.08
C LYS A 8 -9.82 17.47 -0.10
N LYS A 9 -9.70 16.29 0.52
CA LYS A 9 -8.63 16.02 1.51
C LYS A 9 -7.51 15.19 0.88
N LYS A 10 -6.31 15.75 0.86
CA LYS A 10 -5.10 15.04 0.42
C LYS A 10 -4.90 13.79 1.31
N PRO A 11 -4.61 12.62 0.74
CA PRO A 11 -4.37 11.43 1.53
C PRO A 11 -3.12 11.64 2.40
N ALA A 12 -3.20 11.27 3.68
CA ALA A 12 -2.10 11.39 4.63
C ALA A 12 -0.82 10.66 4.16
N VAL A 13 -0.98 9.59 3.38
CA VAL A 13 0.11 8.87 2.73
C VAL A 13 -0.17 8.78 1.24
N ARG A 14 0.71 9.37 0.42
CA ARG A 14 0.73 9.14 -1.03
C ARG A 14 1.22 7.72 -1.30
N ALA A 15 0.30 6.77 -1.29
CA ALA A 15 0.55 5.35 -1.51
C ALA A 15 0.34 4.95 -2.98
N GLY A 16 1.09 3.96 -3.47
CA GLY A 16 0.96 3.48 -4.84
C GLY A 16 1.39 2.03 -5.03
N TYR A 17 0.57 1.26 -5.74
CA TYR A 17 0.69 -0.20 -5.89
C TYR A 17 1.01 -0.66 -7.33
N GLY A 18 1.13 0.27 -8.29
CA GLY A 18 1.29 -0.06 -9.71
C GLY A 18 2.67 -0.61 -10.10
N THR A 19 3.72 -0.33 -9.31
CA THR A 19 5.08 -0.81 -9.57
C THR A 19 5.83 -1.04 -8.26
N ARG A 20 6.89 -1.87 -8.32
CA ARG A 20 7.81 -2.10 -7.20
C ARG A 20 8.37 -0.79 -6.61
N LYS A 21 8.81 0.14 -7.47
CA LYS A 21 9.36 1.44 -7.05
C LYS A 21 8.33 2.27 -6.27
N LYS A 22 7.06 2.29 -6.72
CA LYS A 22 5.97 2.97 -6.01
C LYS A 22 5.66 2.30 -4.65
N ALA A 23 5.71 0.97 -4.60
CA ALA A 23 5.51 0.23 -3.35
C ALA A 23 6.61 0.51 -2.33
N GLN A 24 7.88 0.49 -2.75
CA GLN A 24 9.02 0.83 -1.90
C GLN A 24 8.94 2.27 -1.37
N ASN A 25 8.62 3.23 -2.23
CA ASN A 25 8.41 4.62 -1.82
C ASN A 25 7.25 4.76 -0.83
N THR A 26 6.19 3.95 -0.99
CA THR A 26 5.09 3.90 -0.03
C THR A 26 5.59 3.39 1.31
N VAL A 27 6.28 2.24 1.35
CA VAL A 27 6.82 1.64 2.59
C VAL A 27 7.71 2.63 3.34
N ARG A 28 8.59 3.36 2.65
CA ARG A 28 9.41 4.42 3.26
C ARG A 28 8.57 5.48 3.97
N ARG A 29 7.44 5.90 3.37
CA ARG A 29 6.50 6.86 3.97
C ARG A 29 5.67 6.25 5.11
N LEU A 30 5.54 4.92 5.17
CA LEU A 30 4.80 4.27 6.26
C LEU A 30 5.54 4.37 7.60
N HIS A 31 6.86 4.61 7.59
CA HIS A 31 7.63 4.83 8.82
C HIS A 31 7.29 6.15 9.53
N SER A 32 6.73 7.14 8.82
CA SER A 32 6.36 8.44 9.41
C SER A 32 4.94 8.47 9.96
N VAL A 33 4.21 7.34 9.95
CA VAL A 33 2.84 7.23 10.48
C VAL A 33 2.76 6.13 11.53
N THR A 34 1.66 6.09 12.28
CA THR A 34 1.44 5.07 13.30
C THR A 34 1.40 3.66 12.69
N ARG A 35 1.86 2.65 13.44
CA ARG A 35 1.89 1.24 12.99
C ARG A 35 0.52 0.76 12.49
N SER A 36 -0.57 1.15 13.16
CA SER A 36 -1.94 0.82 12.75
C SER A 36 -2.27 1.40 11.38
N LYS A 37 -2.00 2.70 11.16
CA LYS A 37 -2.23 3.36 9.87
C LYS A 37 -1.35 2.77 8.78
N ALA A 38 -0.09 2.51 9.09
CA ALA A 38 0.86 1.91 8.18
C ALA A 38 0.37 0.54 7.68
N ARG A 39 -0.09 -0.32 8.59
CA ARG A 39 -0.62 -1.64 8.28
C ARG A 39 -1.90 -1.57 7.43
N GLN A 40 -2.82 -0.67 7.76
CA GLN A 40 -4.04 -0.45 6.97
C GLN A 40 -3.71 -0.04 5.53
N VAL A 41 -2.77 0.89 5.34
CA VAL A 41 -2.35 1.34 4.01
C VAL A 41 -1.66 0.19 3.26
N ALA A 42 -0.73 -0.53 3.89
CA ALA A 42 -0.04 -1.65 3.27
C ALA A 42 -1.00 -2.77 2.84
N GLN A 43 -1.97 -3.15 3.67
CA GLN A 43 -3.01 -4.12 3.31
C GLN A 43 -3.85 -3.63 2.13
N THR A 44 -4.30 -2.37 2.18
CA THR A 44 -5.11 -1.78 1.10
C THR A 44 -4.34 -1.81 -0.23
N MET A 45 -3.06 -1.46 -0.23
CA MET A 45 -2.24 -1.46 -1.44
C MET A 45 -1.95 -2.87 -1.94
N TYR A 46 -1.70 -3.82 -1.04
CA TYR A 46 -1.53 -5.24 -1.38
C TYR A 46 -2.76 -5.79 -2.11
N TYR A 47 -3.96 -5.60 -1.55
CA TYR A 47 -5.18 -6.10 -2.16
C TYR A 47 -5.55 -5.38 -3.46
N ARG A 48 -5.27 -4.07 -3.56
CA ARG A 48 -5.43 -3.33 -4.82
C ARG A 48 -4.52 -3.86 -5.93
N ALA A 49 -3.27 -4.25 -5.62
CA ALA A 49 -2.39 -4.90 -6.59
C ALA A 49 -2.83 -6.34 -6.90
N LYS A 50 -3.28 -7.09 -5.89
CA LYS A 50 -3.70 -8.50 -6.01
C LYS A 50 -4.94 -8.65 -6.90
N TYR A 51 -5.94 -7.79 -6.74
CA TYR A 51 -7.23 -7.89 -7.42
C TYR A 51 -7.41 -6.88 -8.55
N HIS A 52 -6.33 -6.27 -9.04
CA HIS A 52 -6.41 -5.36 -10.19
C HIS A 52 -6.84 -6.14 -11.45
N LYS A 53 -7.89 -5.68 -12.14
CA LYS A 53 -8.42 -6.34 -13.36
C LYS A 53 -7.33 -6.59 -14.42
N TYR A 54 -6.44 -5.63 -14.60
CA TYR A 54 -5.29 -5.72 -15.50
C TYR A 54 -4.00 -5.79 -14.68
N GLN A 55 -3.82 -6.85 -13.91
CA GLN A 55 -2.65 -7.00 -13.05
C GLN A 55 -1.38 -7.08 -13.90
N THR A 56 -0.45 -6.14 -13.69
CA THR A 56 0.82 -6.12 -14.41
C THR A 56 1.93 -6.85 -13.63
N PRO A 57 3.03 -7.26 -14.29
CA PRO A 57 4.20 -7.77 -13.58
C PRO A 57 4.75 -6.79 -12.53
N GLY A 58 4.62 -5.49 -12.78
CA GLY A 58 4.97 -4.43 -11.82
C GLY A 58 4.13 -4.47 -10.54
N MET A 59 2.83 -4.78 -10.66
CA MET A 59 1.93 -4.96 -9.51
C MET A 59 2.25 -6.24 -8.73
N ARG A 60 2.60 -7.34 -9.41
CA ARG A 60 3.05 -8.57 -8.73
C ARG A 60 4.32 -8.33 -7.91
N ASN A 61 5.25 -7.54 -8.43
CA ASN A 61 6.44 -7.14 -7.68
C ASN A 61 6.10 -6.18 -6.53
N ALA A 62 5.11 -5.30 -6.70
CA ALA A 62 4.61 -4.47 -5.61
C ALA A 62 3.97 -5.30 -4.48
N MET A 63 3.24 -6.37 -4.82
CA MET A 63 2.67 -7.29 -3.82
C MET A 63 3.73 -7.87 -2.90
N LYS A 64 4.86 -8.36 -3.46
CA LYS A 64 5.97 -8.91 -2.67
C LYS A 64 6.48 -7.92 -1.63
N VAL A 65 6.70 -6.66 -2.03
CA VAL A 65 7.15 -5.59 -1.13
C VAL A 65 6.17 -5.35 0.02
N TYR A 66 4.87 -5.31 -0.27
CA TYR A 66 3.87 -5.12 0.79
C TYR A 66 3.68 -6.36 1.66
N GLU A 67 3.81 -7.56 1.09
CA GLU A 67 3.75 -8.81 1.83
C GLU A 67 4.90 -8.91 2.84
N ASP A 68 6.13 -8.60 2.40
CA ASP A 68 7.32 -8.57 3.26
C ASP A 68 7.16 -7.54 4.39
N TYR A 69 6.62 -6.36 4.07
CA TYR A 69 6.31 -5.34 5.07
C TYR A 69 5.28 -5.81 6.10
N LEU A 70 4.20 -6.45 5.66
CA LEU A 70 3.13 -6.94 6.54
C LEU A 70 3.59 -8.11 7.42
N LYS A 71 4.47 -8.99 6.91
CA LYS A 71 5.11 -10.06 7.69
C LYS A 71 6.03 -9.47 8.77
N THR A 72 6.86 -8.51 8.40
CA THR A 72 7.78 -7.84 9.33
C THR A 72 7.03 -7.06 10.41
N SER A 73 5.96 -6.35 10.04
CA SER A 73 5.13 -5.55 10.97
C SER A 73 4.23 -6.39 11.89
N LYS A 74 4.16 -7.71 11.72
CA LYS A 74 3.38 -8.62 12.57
C LYS A 74 4.11 -9.03 13.86
N LYS A 75 5.44 -8.89 13.88
CA LYS A 75 6.29 -8.94 15.09
C LYS A 75 6.26 -7.61 15.81
#